data_AF-A0A0F9LIU7-F1
#
_entry.id   AF-A0A0F9LIU7-F1
#
_cell.length_a   1.000
_cell.length_b   1.000
_cell.length_c   1.000
_cell.angle_alpha   90.00
_cell.angle_beta   90.00
_cell.angle_gamma   90.00
#
_symmetry.space_group_name_H-M   'P 1'
#
loop_
_entity.id
_entity.type
_entity.pdbx_description
1 polymer ?
#
loop_
_entity_poly.entity_id
_entity_poly.type
_entity_poly.pdbx_seq_one_letter_code
_entity_poly.pdbx_strand_id
1 'polypeptide(L)'
;GNADGPFVYCGFRPAMIICKSADSTSAWHVYDDSRIGYNVAGNYRLNADTTAAESTSSEIDILSNGFKIRIATDPNVAETYIYMAFAENPFKYSNAR
;
A
#
# COMPACT_ATOMS: atom_id res chain seq x y z
N GLY A 1 -11.78 -18.90 0.03
CA GLY A 1 -10.88 -18.16 0.92
C GLY A 1 -10.56 -16.88 0.22
N ASN A 2 -10.94 -15.74 0.79
CA ASN A 2 -10.85 -14.48 0.07
C ASN A 2 -9.38 -14.06 -0.05
N ALA A 3 -8.94 -13.68 -1.25
CA ALA A 3 -7.55 -13.33 -1.62
C ALA A 3 -7.10 -11.98 -1.03
N ASP A 4 -7.52 -11.71 0.19
CA ASP A 4 -7.41 -10.43 0.88
C ASP A 4 -6.47 -10.58 2.08
N GLY A 5 -5.32 -9.90 2.03
CA GLY A 5 -4.38 -9.82 3.15
C GLY A 5 -4.89 -8.96 4.31
N PRO A 6 -4.08 -8.69 5.35
CA PRO A 6 -4.53 -7.91 6.49
C PRO A 6 -4.92 -6.48 6.13
N PHE A 7 -5.79 -5.89 6.94
CA PHE A 7 -5.98 -4.44 7.01
C PHE A 7 -4.99 -3.86 8.04
N VAL A 8 -4.32 -2.77 7.67
CA VAL A 8 -3.38 -2.06 8.54
C VAL A 8 -3.95 -0.70 8.87
N TYR A 9 -4.21 -0.46 10.15
CA TYR A 9 -4.71 0.82 10.65
C TYR A 9 -3.56 1.80 10.87
N CYS A 10 -3.64 2.98 10.26
CA CYS A 10 -2.66 4.07 10.40
C CYS A 10 -3.19 5.24 11.24
N GLY A 11 -4.51 5.37 11.40
CA GLY A 11 -5.14 6.51 12.09
C GLY A 11 -5.35 7.75 11.21
N PHE A 12 -4.91 7.70 9.96
CA PHE A 12 -5.08 8.72 8.92
C PHE A 12 -5.19 8.05 7.54
N ARG A 13 -5.60 8.80 6.52
CA ARG A 13 -5.54 8.36 5.12
C ARG A 13 -4.11 8.49 4.60
N PRO A 14 -3.42 7.39 4.26
CA PRO A 14 -2.08 7.47 3.67
C PRO A 14 -2.15 8.06 2.25
N ALA A 15 -1.22 8.94 1.88
CA ALA A 15 -0.95 9.30 0.49
C ALA A 15 0.17 8.44 -0.11
N MET A 16 1.08 7.95 0.73
CA MET A 16 2.16 7.05 0.31
C MET A 16 2.39 5.98 1.38
N ILE A 17 2.61 4.75 0.94
CA ILE A 17 2.93 3.58 1.76
C ILE A 17 4.17 2.92 1.16
N ILE A 18 5.16 2.69 2.01
CA ILE A 18 6.35 1.91 1.66
C ILE A 18 6.36 0.67 2.54
N CYS A 19 6.47 -0.51 1.94
CA CYS A 19 6.48 -1.79 2.62
C CYS A 19 7.76 -2.57 2.26
N LYS A 20 8.38 -3.21 3.24
CA LYS A 20 9.56 -4.04 3.04
C LYS A 20 9.51 -5.26 3.94
N SER A 21 9.83 -6.42 3.38
CA SER A 21 10.06 -7.62 4.18
C SER A 21 11.35 -7.48 5.00
N ALA A 22 11.24 -7.68 6.31
CA ALA A 22 12.33 -7.64 7.28
C ALA A 22 13.07 -8.99 7.39
N ASP A 23 12.47 -10.08 6.93
CA ASP A 23 13.02 -11.44 6.98
C ASP A 23 13.24 -12.08 5.61
N SER A 24 13.05 -11.33 4.51
CA SER A 24 13.33 -11.77 3.14
C SER A 24 14.04 -10.72 2.27
N THR A 25 14.43 -11.15 1.06
CA THR A 25 15.00 -10.29 0.02
C THR A 25 13.95 -9.65 -0.89
N SER A 26 12.65 -9.72 -0.56
CA SER A 26 11.58 -9.07 -1.34
C SER A 26 11.83 -7.56 -1.46
N ALA A 27 11.48 -7.00 -2.61
CA ALA A 27 11.77 -5.61 -2.95
C ALA A 27 11.13 -4.59 -2.00
N TRP A 28 11.56 -3.33 -2.09
CA TRP A 28 10.91 -2.21 -1.40
C TRP A 28 9.68 -1.77 -2.19
N HIS A 29 8.50 -2.15 -1.72
CA HIS A 29 7.24 -1.88 -2.41
C HIS A 29 6.73 -0.49 -2.05
N VAL A 30 6.47 0.34 -3.05
CA VAL A 30 5.92 1.68 -2.89
C VAL A 30 4.57 1.78 -3.57
N TYR A 31 3.58 2.24 -2.80
CA TYR A 31 2.22 2.52 -3.23
C TYR A 31 1.86 3.96 -2.85
N ASP A 32 1.07 4.62 -3.67
CA ASP A 32 0.63 5.99 -3.44
C ASP A 32 -0.64 6.28 -4.25
N ASP A 33 -1.27 7.41 -3.95
CA ASP A 33 -2.48 7.88 -4.61
C ASP A 33 -2.23 8.91 -5.73
N SER A 34 -0.97 9.21 -6.05
CA SER A 34 -0.59 10.20 -7.06
C SER A 34 -0.22 9.57 -8.41
N ARG A 35 0.41 8.40 -8.41
CA ARG A 35 0.79 7.61 -9.60
C ARG A 35 -0.38 6.80 -10.18
N ILE A 36 -1.62 7.19 -9.89
CA ILE A 36 -2.84 6.47 -10.31
C ILE A 36 -2.80 6.15 -11.81
N GLY A 37 -2.68 4.87 -12.11
CA GLY A 37 -2.80 4.35 -13.47
C GLY A 37 -4.25 4.01 -13.78
N TYR A 38 -5.00 5.00 -14.26
CA TYR A 38 -6.20 4.83 -15.11
C TYR A 38 -7.04 3.55 -14.88
N ASN A 39 -7.58 3.33 -13.67
CA ASN A 39 -8.88 2.66 -13.49
C ASN A 39 -9.34 2.61 -12.02
N VAL A 40 -10.63 2.37 -11.88
CA VAL A 40 -11.51 2.50 -10.70
C VAL A 40 -11.15 1.61 -9.49
N ALA A 41 -10.04 0.84 -9.51
CA ALA A 41 -9.84 -0.25 -8.55
C ALA A 41 -8.39 -0.68 -8.21
N GLY A 42 -7.36 0.18 -8.22
CA GLY A 42 -6.09 -0.28 -7.64
C GLY A 42 -4.92 0.68 -7.57
N ASN A 43 -4.13 0.53 -6.50
CA ASN A 43 -2.82 1.15 -6.36
C ASN A 43 -1.74 0.15 -6.82
N TYR A 44 -0.96 0.55 -7.81
CA TYR A 44 0.11 -0.26 -8.38
C TYR A 44 1.39 -0.16 -7.53
N ARG A 45 2.15 -1.25 -7.51
CA ARG A 45 3.44 -1.31 -6.84
C ARG A 45 4.55 -0.81 -7.75
N LEU A 46 5.41 0.04 -7.18
CA LEU A 46 6.76 0.27 -7.68
C LEU A 46 7.79 -0.38 -6.74
N ASN A 47 8.84 -0.98 -7.30
CA ASN A 47 9.96 -1.54 -6.54
C ASN A 47 11.11 -0.53 -6.48
N ALA A 48 11.25 0.19 -5.37
CA ALA A 48 12.17 1.34 -5.24
C ALA A 48 13.67 0.98 -5.28
N ASP A 49 14.00 -0.28 -5.06
CA ASP A 49 15.36 -0.82 -5.05
C ASP A 49 15.73 -1.54 -6.37
N THR A 50 14.89 -1.43 -7.40
CA THR A 50 15.11 -2.06 -8.70
C THR A 50 14.88 -1.08 -9.85
N THR A 51 15.30 -1.45 -11.06
CA THR A 51 14.96 -0.71 -12.29
C THR A 51 13.73 -1.28 -13.01
N ALA A 52 12.95 -2.14 -12.35
CA ALA A 52 11.76 -2.73 -12.95
C ALA A 52 10.71 -1.65 -13.24
N ALA A 53 9.95 -1.84 -14.31
CA ALA A 53 8.76 -1.04 -14.55
C ALA A 53 7.73 -1.25 -13.43
N GLU A 54 6.82 -0.29 -13.29
CA GLU A 54 5.70 -0.39 -12.36
C GLU A 54 4.85 -1.64 -12.64
N SER A 55 4.33 -2.24 -11.57
CA SER A 55 3.37 -3.35 -11.66
C SER A 55 2.09 -2.89 -12.36
N THR A 56 1.35 -3.84 -12.94
CA THR A 56 0.01 -3.59 -13.49
C THR A 56 -1.09 -4.21 -12.63
N SER A 57 -0.73 -4.78 -11.47
CA SER A 57 -1.65 -5.44 -10.54
C SER A 57 -2.15 -4.49 -9.47
N SER A 58 -3.44 -4.60 -9.15
CA SER A 58 -4.08 -3.90 -8.03
C SER A 58 -3.78 -4.65 -6.73
N GLU A 59 -2.78 -4.19 -5.98
CA GLU A 59 -2.24 -4.95 -4.84
C GLU A 59 -2.76 -4.46 -3.49
N ILE A 60 -3.07 -3.15 -3.37
CA ILE A 60 -3.60 -2.56 -2.14
C ILE A 60 -4.70 -1.53 -2.39
N ASP A 61 -5.60 -1.40 -1.40
CA ASP A 61 -6.52 -0.27 -1.28
C ASP A 61 -6.03 0.72 -0.21
N ILE A 62 -5.95 1.99 -0.58
CA ILE A 62 -5.73 3.09 0.35
C ILE A 62 -7.09 3.56 0.89
N LEU A 63 -7.25 3.52 2.22
CA LEU A 63 -8.51 3.81 2.91
C LEU A 63 -8.38 5.06 3.80
N SER A 64 -9.50 5.56 4.31
CA SER A 64 -9.56 6.79 5.11
C SER A 64 -8.77 6.74 6.43
N ASN A 65 -8.39 5.55 6.88
CA ASN A 65 -7.75 5.32 8.18
C ASN A 65 -6.58 4.32 8.11
N GLY A 66 -6.14 3.94 6.91
CA GLY A 66 -5.14 2.89 6.73
C GLY A 66 -5.13 2.34 5.31
N PHE A 67 -4.75 1.07 5.17
CA PHE A 67 -4.72 0.39 3.89
C PHE A 67 -5.04 -1.10 4.03
N LYS A 68 -5.55 -1.70 2.94
CA LYS A 68 -5.94 -3.12 2.88
C LYS A 68 -5.16 -3.80 1.76
N ILE A 69 -4.54 -4.92 2.06
CA ILE A 69 -3.85 -5.74 1.05
C ILE A 69 -4.89 -6.60 0.30
N ARG A 70 -4.83 -6.59 -1.03
CA ARG A 70 -5.82 -7.18 -1.97
C ARG A 70 -5.25 -8.27 -2.87
N ILE A 71 -4.09 -8.79 -2.52
CA ILE A 71 -3.40 -9.83 -3.28
C ILE A 71 -2.98 -10.98 -2.37
N ALA A 72 -2.77 -12.17 -2.94
CA ALA A 72 -2.29 -13.36 -2.24
C ALA A 72 -0.77 -13.55 -2.30
N THR A 73 -0.08 -12.78 -3.15
CA THR A 73 1.38 -12.71 -3.24
C THR A 73 1.90 -11.56 -2.40
N ASP A 74 3.18 -11.23 -2.49
CA ASP A 74 3.77 -10.00 -1.96
C ASP A 74 2.82 -8.77 -2.08
N PRO A 75 2.60 -8.00 -1.00
CA PRO A 75 3.13 -8.12 0.37
C PRO A 75 2.23 -8.94 1.33
N ASN A 76 1.66 -10.06 0.89
CA ASN A 76 0.76 -10.94 1.65
C ASN A 76 1.23 -12.40 1.72
N VAL A 77 2.55 -12.62 1.72
CA VAL A 77 3.13 -13.95 1.95
C VAL A 77 3.54 -14.11 3.43
N ALA A 78 3.94 -15.31 3.82
CA ALA A 78 4.34 -15.64 5.19
C ALA A 78 5.72 -15.04 5.54
N GLU A 79 5.78 -13.71 5.62
CA GLU A 79 6.95 -12.89 5.90
C GLU A 79 6.61 -11.79 6.91
N THR A 80 7.63 -11.27 7.57
CA THR A 80 7.49 -10.15 8.50
C THR A 80 7.71 -8.84 7.75
N TYR A 81 6.68 -8.04 7.58
CA TYR A 81 6.80 -6.74 6.90
C TYR A 81 6.91 -5.58 7.89
N ILE A 82 7.83 -4.66 7.59
CA ILE A 82 7.84 -3.30 8.13
C ILE A 82 7.20 -2.35 7.12
N TYR A 83 6.58 -1.28 7.61
CA TYR A 83 5.98 -0.27 6.74
C TYR A 83 6.20 1.15 7.24
N MET A 84 6.16 2.08 6.29
CA MET A 84 6.11 3.52 6.52
C MET A 84 4.90 4.05 5.78
N ALA A 85 4.08 4.86 6.46
CA ALA A 85 2.90 5.49 5.87
C ALA A 85 2.98 7.01 6.08
N PHE A 86 2.79 7.77 5.01
CA PHE A 86 2.81 9.23 5.01
C PHE A 86 1.39 9.73 4.75
N ALA A 87 0.89 10.63 5.58
CA ALA A 87 -0.47 11.15 5.47
C ALA A 87 -0.64 12.09 4.26
N GLU A 88 -1.78 12.00 3.58
CA GLU A 88 -2.16 12.97 2.53
C GLU A 88 -2.30 14.39 3.11
N ASN A 89 -2.82 14.48 4.33
CA ASN A 89 -2.96 15.73 5.05
C ASN A 89 -2.71 15.49 6.54
N PRO A 90 -1.70 16.13 7.17
CA PRO A 90 -1.38 15.89 8.58
C PRO A 90 -2.44 16.47 9.54
N PHE A 91 -3.33 17.34 9.06
CA PHE A 91 -4.36 17.97 9.88
C PHE A 91 -5.70 17.25 9.74
N LYS A 92 -6.21 16.76 10.87
CA LYS A 92 -7.55 16.20 11.01
C LYS A 92 -8.58 17.33 10.89
N TYR A 93 -8.92 17.75 9.67
CA TYR A 93 -10.18 18.45 9.48
C TYR A 93 -11.27 17.43 9.77
N SER A 94 -11.94 17.59 10.92
CA SER A 94 -13.20 16.92 11.17
C SER A 94 -14.15 17.41 10.08
N ASN A 95 -14.23 16.67 8.98
CA ASN A 95 -15.26 16.88 7.98
C ASN A 95 -16.57 16.40 8.63
N ALA A 96 -17.14 17.26 9.47
CA ALA A 96 -18.54 17.18 9.83
C ALA A 96 -19.32 17.33 8.51
N ARG A 97 -19.97 16.24 8.12
CA ARG A 97 -21.10 16.27 7.19
C ARG A 97 -22.35 16.00 7.98
#